data_AF-A0A0C3PSP3-F1
#
_entry.id   AF-A0A0C3PSP3-F1
#
_cell.length_a   1.000
_cell.length_b   1.000
_cell.length_c   1.000
_cell.angle_alpha   90.00
_cell.angle_beta   90.00
_cell.angle_gamma   90.00
#
_symmetry.space_group_name_H-M   'P 1'
#
loop_
_entity.id
_entity.type
_entity.pdbx_description
1 polymer ?
#
loop_
_entity_poly.entity_id
_entity_poly.type
_entity_poly.pdbx_seq_one_letter_code
_entity_poly.pdbx_strand_id
1 'polypeptide(L)'
;MSGVAPRSADTAEIPILRVPPELVVSIVELLLGPENLGAKHYRNLIHVSHANSRLRHICVNSPSLWRTVFIEDTDASYSLAAACVNRSGDASLDISMRVVKHVRSRIEGIIRLLHYTSHRIASLAMSLAVPNDASWTQLVTNLRSMNMPQLHTMSADVWIRGRSELIGHSPSSALPPRRAPVDSPPSGGCASQPSLSGLGPIQP
;
A
#
# COMPACT_ATOMS: atom_id res chain seq x y z
N MET A 1 -7.28 -1.93 -62.28
CA MET A 1 -6.27 -2.70 -61.52
C MET A 1 -6.31 -2.21 -60.08
N SER A 2 -7.09 -2.86 -59.21
CA SER A 2 -7.16 -2.51 -57.79
C SER A 2 -6.05 -3.23 -57.03
N GLY A 3 -5.11 -2.45 -56.48
CA GLY A 3 -4.10 -2.96 -55.56
C GLY A 3 -4.74 -3.29 -54.21
N VAL A 4 -4.80 -4.59 -53.90
CA VAL A 4 -5.11 -5.07 -52.55
C VAL A 4 -3.86 -4.87 -51.70
N ALA A 5 -3.91 -3.95 -50.75
CA ALA A 5 -2.84 -3.76 -49.78
C ALA A 5 -2.64 -5.06 -48.97
N PRO A 6 -1.38 -5.50 -48.74
CA PRO A 6 -1.12 -6.68 -47.95
C PRO A 6 -1.61 -6.47 -46.51
N ARG A 7 -2.40 -7.42 -46.02
CA ARG A 7 -2.86 -7.48 -44.63
C ARG A 7 -1.66 -7.35 -43.69
N SER A 8 -1.75 -6.36 -42.81
CA SER A 8 -0.89 -6.15 -41.65
C SER A 8 -0.56 -7.49 -40.99
N ALA A 9 0.73 -7.71 -40.73
CA ALA A 9 1.25 -8.88 -40.03
C ALA A 9 0.38 -9.19 -38.80
N ASP A 10 -0.12 -10.42 -38.74
CA ASP A 10 -0.73 -10.99 -37.55
C ASP A 10 0.25 -10.81 -36.39
N THR A 11 0.01 -9.81 -35.55
CA THR A 11 0.56 -9.80 -34.19
C THR A 11 0.03 -11.06 -33.55
N ALA A 12 0.85 -12.11 -33.52
CA ALA A 12 0.54 -13.34 -32.83
C ALA A 12 0.40 -13.00 -31.34
N GLU A 13 -0.82 -12.67 -30.92
CA GLU A 13 -1.14 -12.43 -29.53
C GLU A 13 -0.79 -13.70 -28.78
N ILE A 14 0.31 -13.67 -28.02
CA ILE A 14 0.64 -14.77 -27.13
C ILE A 14 -0.47 -14.78 -26.08
N PRO A 15 -1.33 -15.81 -26.06
CA PRO A 15 -2.42 -15.82 -25.10
C PRO A 15 -1.78 -15.90 -23.72
N ILE A 16 -2.19 -15.00 -22.80
CA ILE A 16 -1.69 -14.96 -21.41
C ILE A 16 -1.78 -16.32 -20.70
N LEU A 17 -2.66 -17.20 -21.20
CA LEU A 17 -2.83 -18.59 -20.79
C LEU A 17 -1.59 -19.49 -21.03
N ARG A 18 -0.65 -19.09 -21.89
CA ARG A 18 0.60 -19.84 -22.17
C ARG A 18 1.80 -19.30 -21.38
N VAL A 19 1.67 -18.14 -20.75
CA VAL A 19 2.75 -17.52 -19.96
C VAL A 19 2.94 -18.30 -18.65
N PRO A 20 4.16 -18.74 -18.28
CA PRO A 20 4.45 -19.42 -17.01
C PRO A 20 3.84 -18.71 -15.79
N PRO A 21 3.34 -19.44 -14.77
CA PRO A 21 2.73 -18.87 -13.57
C PRO A 21 3.59 -17.82 -12.88
N GLU A 22 4.91 -18.03 -12.82
CA GLU A 22 5.87 -17.16 -12.16
C GLU A 22 5.90 -15.79 -12.83
N LEU A 23 5.88 -15.75 -14.17
CA LEU A 23 5.83 -14.50 -14.93
C LEU A 23 4.49 -13.79 -14.78
N VAL A 24 3.39 -14.55 -14.67
CA VAL A 24 2.07 -13.96 -14.36
C VAL A 24 2.11 -13.30 -12.99
N VAL A 25 2.67 -13.95 -11.97
CA VAL A 25 2.82 -13.38 -10.63
C VAL A 25 3.62 -12.09 -10.69
N SER A 26 4.78 -12.07 -11.37
CA SER A 26 5.59 -10.85 -11.51
C SER A 26 4.83 -9.71 -12.19
N ILE A 27 4.04 -10.00 -13.23
CA ILE A 27 3.18 -8.98 -13.88
C ILE A 27 2.15 -8.45 -12.89
N VAL A 28 1.51 -9.32 -12.11
CA VAL A 28 0.52 -8.91 -11.12
C VAL A 28 1.16 -8.08 -10.02
N GLU A 29 2.35 -8.46 -9.53
CA GLU A 29 3.09 -7.67 -8.53
C GLU A 29 3.39 -6.25 -9.03
N LEU A 30 3.77 -6.10 -10.31
CA LEU A 30 3.97 -4.79 -10.92
C LEU A 30 2.66 -3.98 -10.98
N LEU A 31 1.54 -4.62 -11.32
CA LEU A 31 0.22 -3.96 -11.31
C LEU A 31 -0.23 -3.56 -9.89
N LEU A 32 0.23 -4.29 -8.88
CA LEU A 32 -0.04 -4.06 -7.47
C LEU A 32 0.97 -3.13 -6.79
N GLY A 33 1.79 -2.43 -7.59
CA GLY A 33 2.89 -1.57 -7.15
C GLY A 33 2.54 -0.56 -6.05
N PRO A 34 3.56 0.13 -5.51
CA PRO A 34 3.43 0.98 -4.32
C PRO A 34 2.48 2.17 -4.48
N GLU A 35 2.10 2.56 -5.69
CA GLU A 35 1.03 3.54 -5.94
C GLU A 35 -0.38 3.00 -5.66
N ASN A 36 -0.56 1.68 -5.62
CA ASN A 36 -1.85 0.99 -5.48
C ASN A 36 -2.02 0.38 -4.08
N LEU A 37 -1.80 1.15 -3.02
CA LEU A 37 -1.97 0.68 -1.63
C LEU A 37 -3.43 0.68 -1.15
N GLY A 38 -3.72 -0.02 -0.05
CA GLY A 38 -5.01 -0.05 0.61
C GLY A 38 -6.09 -0.79 -0.19
N ALA A 39 -7.31 -0.26 -0.20
CA ALA A 39 -8.43 -0.87 -0.92
C ALA A 39 -8.20 -1.05 -2.44
N LYS A 40 -7.36 -0.20 -3.06
CA LYS A 40 -7.01 -0.32 -4.48
C LYS A 40 -6.16 -1.57 -4.77
N HIS A 41 -5.25 -1.92 -3.85
CA HIS A 41 -4.43 -3.12 -3.94
C HIS A 41 -5.30 -4.36 -4.14
N TYR A 42 -6.22 -4.58 -3.20
CA TYR A 42 -7.09 -5.75 -3.22
C TYR A 42 -8.06 -5.74 -4.38
N ARG A 43 -8.57 -4.57 -4.76
CA ARG A 43 -9.46 -4.44 -5.92
C ARG A 43 -8.77 -4.90 -7.21
N ASN A 44 -7.54 -4.48 -7.44
CA ASN A 44 -6.78 -4.89 -8.62
C ASN A 44 -6.52 -6.40 -8.61
N LEU A 45 -6.11 -6.97 -7.47
CA LEU A 45 -5.89 -8.41 -7.33
C LEU A 45 -7.18 -9.21 -7.56
N ILE A 46 -8.32 -8.73 -7.04
CA ILE A 46 -9.64 -9.34 -7.26
C ILE A 46 -10.00 -9.29 -8.75
N HIS A 47 -9.85 -8.15 -9.42
CA HIS A 47 -10.14 -8.02 -10.85
C HIS A 47 -9.31 -8.99 -11.69
N VAL A 48 -8.01 -9.10 -11.44
CA VAL A 48 -7.14 -10.05 -12.15
C VAL A 48 -7.59 -11.49 -11.88
N SER A 49 -7.89 -11.82 -10.63
CA SER A 49 -8.34 -13.17 -10.26
C SER A 49 -9.71 -13.54 -10.86
N HIS A 50 -10.51 -12.57 -11.28
CA HIS A 50 -11.82 -12.79 -11.90
C HIS A 50 -11.76 -12.91 -13.43
N ALA A 51 -10.64 -12.57 -14.06
CA ALA A 51 -10.53 -12.58 -15.51
C ALA A 51 -10.64 -14.00 -16.11
N ASN A 52 -10.06 -15.02 -15.46
CA ASN A 52 -10.28 -16.43 -15.79
C ASN A 52 -9.84 -17.36 -14.64
N SER A 53 -10.22 -18.65 -14.72
CA SER A 53 -9.94 -19.65 -13.69
C SER A 53 -8.44 -19.90 -13.46
N ARG A 54 -7.61 -19.82 -14.50
CA ARG A 54 -6.16 -19.99 -14.41
C ARG A 54 -5.54 -18.84 -13.61
N LEU A 55 -5.90 -17.60 -13.91
CA LEU A 55 -5.44 -16.42 -13.17
C LEU A 55 -5.94 -16.46 -11.72
N ARG A 56 -7.19 -16.87 -11.48
CA ARG A 56 -7.70 -17.10 -10.13
C ARG A 56 -6.81 -18.07 -9.35
N HIS A 57 -6.50 -19.22 -9.96
CA HIS A 57 -5.68 -20.25 -9.32
C HIS A 57 -4.27 -19.73 -9.01
N ILE A 58 -3.64 -19.04 -9.96
CA ILE A 58 -2.32 -18.42 -9.76
C ILE A 58 -2.39 -17.40 -8.62
N CYS A 59 -3.32 -16.44 -8.68
CA CYS A 59 -3.42 -15.38 -7.68
C CYS A 59 -3.69 -15.91 -6.28
N VAL A 60 -4.58 -16.89 -6.12
CA VAL A 60 -4.94 -17.45 -4.81
C VAL A 60 -3.79 -18.25 -4.21
N ASN A 61 -3.01 -18.95 -5.03
CA ASN A 61 -1.96 -19.86 -4.57
C ASN A 61 -0.56 -19.24 -4.56
N SER A 62 -0.43 -17.94 -4.85
CA SER A 62 0.87 -17.24 -4.85
C SER A 62 1.01 -16.38 -3.61
N PRO A 63 1.76 -16.83 -2.57
CA PRO A 63 1.81 -16.17 -1.27
C PRO A 63 2.34 -14.72 -1.33
N SER A 64 3.25 -14.43 -2.27
CA SER A 64 3.86 -13.10 -2.42
C SER A 64 2.83 -12.00 -2.74
N LEU A 65 1.73 -12.35 -3.41
CA LEU A 65 0.64 -11.42 -3.73
C LEU A 65 -0.19 -11.01 -2.51
N TRP A 66 -0.04 -11.72 -1.39
CA TRP A 66 -0.81 -11.50 -0.16
C TRP A 66 0.04 -10.98 1.00
N ARG A 67 1.31 -10.62 0.73
CA ARG A 67 2.25 -10.14 1.76
C ARG A 67 1.84 -8.81 2.40
N THR A 68 1.14 -7.97 1.63
CA THR A 68 0.73 -6.65 2.10
C THR A 68 -0.68 -6.69 2.68
N VAL A 69 -0.79 -6.40 3.97
CA VAL A 69 -2.02 -6.50 4.76
C VAL A 69 -2.47 -5.11 5.18
N PHE A 70 -3.65 -4.68 4.72
CA PHE A 70 -4.27 -3.42 5.10
C PHE A 70 -5.46 -3.65 6.03
N ILE A 71 -5.43 -3.01 7.19
CA ILE A 71 -6.48 -3.09 8.22
C ILE A 71 -7.09 -1.70 8.40
N GLU A 72 -8.37 -1.55 8.05
CA GLU A 72 -9.13 -0.31 8.17
C GLU A 72 -10.25 -0.43 9.22
N ASP A 73 -10.97 0.66 9.48
CA ASP A 73 -12.10 0.80 10.43
C ASP A 73 -13.37 -0.01 10.07
N THR A 74 -13.28 -1.03 9.20
CA THR A 74 -14.41 -1.82 8.73
C THR A 74 -14.23 -3.32 9.02
N ASP A 75 -15.33 -3.99 9.34
CA ASP A 75 -15.37 -5.43 9.62
C ASP A 75 -14.90 -6.27 8.42
N ALA A 76 -15.24 -5.80 7.22
CA ALA A 76 -14.81 -6.41 5.97
C ALA A 76 -13.29 -6.36 5.81
N SER A 77 -12.64 -5.24 6.18
CA SER A 77 -11.19 -5.12 6.12
C SER A 77 -10.49 -6.05 7.11
N TYR A 78 -11.01 -6.18 8.33
CA TYR A 78 -10.44 -7.12 9.31
C TYR A 78 -10.55 -8.59 8.84
N SER A 79 -11.71 -8.97 8.30
CA SER A 79 -11.92 -10.31 7.74
C SER A 79 -11.01 -10.58 6.54
N LEU A 80 -10.82 -9.58 5.68
CA LEU A 80 -9.91 -9.66 4.54
C LEU A 80 -8.45 -9.79 5.00
N ALA A 81 -8.03 -9.03 6.02
CA ALA A 81 -6.68 -9.10 6.57
C ALA A 81 -6.36 -10.50 7.10
N ALA A 82 -7.29 -11.15 7.81
CA ALA A 82 -7.13 -12.53 8.23
C ALA A 82 -6.96 -13.49 7.04
N ALA A 83 -7.74 -13.31 5.97
CA ALA A 83 -7.60 -14.11 4.75
C ALA A 83 -6.25 -13.87 4.05
N CYS A 84 -5.75 -12.64 4.00
CA CYS A 84 -4.43 -12.31 3.44
C CYS A 84 -3.29 -12.95 4.25
N VAL A 85 -3.38 -12.89 5.58
CA VAL A 85 -2.40 -13.53 6.47
C VAL A 85 -2.37 -15.05 6.27
N ASN A 86 -3.52 -15.69 6.09
CA ASN A 86 -3.57 -17.12 5.84
C ASN A 86 -3.02 -17.49 4.44
N ARG A 87 -3.33 -16.68 3.41
CA ARG A 87 -2.87 -16.94 2.04
C ARG A 87 -1.38 -16.66 1.80
N SER A 88 -0.80 -15.78 2.60
CA SER A 88 0.63 -15.47 2.52
C SER A 88 1.53 -16.58 3.08
N GLY A 89 0.98 -17.65 3.66
CA GLY A 89 1.76 -18.83 4.08
C GLY A 89 2.82 -18.45 5.12
N ASP A 90 4.09 -18.66 4.82
CA ASP A 90 5.24 -18.24 5.65
C ASP A 90 5.96 -16.99 5.11
N ALA A 91 5.40 -16.34 4.08
CA ALA A 91 6.00 -15.15 3.51
C ALA A 91 6.08 -14.01 4.53
N SER A 92 7.13 -13.20 4.41
CA SER A 92 7.28 -11.95 5.16
C SER A 92 6.10 -11.01 4.88
N LEU A 93 5.65 -10.29 5.91
CA LEU A 93 4.45 -9.47 5.90
C LEU A 93 4.74 -7.99 6.05
N ASP A 94 4.03 -7.20 5.26
CA ASP A 94 3.96 -5.74 5.37
C ASP A 94 2.57 -5.36 5.86
N ILE A 95 2.45 -4.99 7.14
CA ILE A 95 1.16 -4.70 7.77
C ILE A 95 0.99 -3.19 7.90
N SER A 96 -0.07 -2.66 7.31
CA SER A 96 -0.51 -1.28 7.45
C SER A 96 -1.90 -1.24 8.08
N MET A 97 -2.05 -0.53 9.19
CA MET A 97 -3.34 -0.40 9.87
C MET A 97 -3.73 1.05 10.11
N ARG A 98 -5.01 1.34 9.92
CA ARG A 98 -5.64 2.63 10.15
C ARG A 98 -7.00 2.44 10.81
N VAL A 99 -7.03 2.60 12.13
CA VAL A 99 -8.24 2.40 12.95
C VAL A 99 -8.48 3.66 13.78
N VAL A 100 -9.47 4.46 13.39
CA VAL A 100 -9.76 5.80 13.93
C VAL A 100 -11.09 5.83 14.69
N LYS A 101 -12.07 5.00 14.30
CA LYS A 101 -13.44 5.06 14.84
C LYS A 101 -13.73 3.96 15.85
N HIS A 102 -13.30 2.74 15.60
CA HIS A 102 -13.74 1.53 16.33
C HIS A 102 -12.62 0.83 17.11
N VAL A 103 -11.61 1.57 17.58
CA VAL A 103 -10.43 0.97 18.24
C VAL A 103 -10.80 0.13 19.46
N ARG A 104 -11.78 0.52 20.28
CA ARG A 104 -12.13 -0.20 21.53
C ARG A 104 -12.48 -1.67 21.31
N SER A 105 -13.30 -1.98 20.31
CA SER A 105 -13.74 -3.36 20.05
C SER A 105 -12.72 -4.17 19.24
N ARG A 106 -11.70 -3.51 18.68
CA ARG A 106 -10.77 -4.12 17.72
C ARG A 106 -9.36 -4.27 18.27
N ILE A 107 -8.98 -3.54 19.31
CA ILE A 107 -7.60 -3.51 19.80
C ILE A 107 -7.10 -4.89 20.21
N GLU A 108 -7.95 -5.69 20.88
CA GLU A 108 -7.60 -7.05 21.26
C GLU A 108 -7.39 -7.96 20.04
N GLY A 109 -8.29 -7.87 19.05
CA GLY A 109 -8.16 -8.60 17.80
C GLY A 109 -6.91 -8.21 17.01
N ILE A 110 -6.55 -6.92 17.01
CA ILE A 110 -5.32 -6.42 16.38
C ILE A 110 -4.09 -6.96 17.11
N ILE A 111 -4.06 -6.89 18.45
CA ILE A 111 -2.96 -7.43 19.25
C ILE A 111 -2.79 -8.93 19.02
N ARG A 112 -3.88 -9.70 19.00
CA ARG A 112 -3.85 -11.14 18.71
C ARG A 112 -3.31 -11.42 17.30
N LEU A 113 -3.76 -10.66 16.31
CA LEU A 113 -3.27 -10.78 14.93
C LEU A 113 -1.77 -10.49 14.87
N LEU A 114 -1.31 -9.38 15.46
CA LEU A 114 0.10 -9.02 15.50
C LEU A 114 0.95 -10.05 16.23
N HIS A 115 0.45 -10.61 17.33
CA HIS A 115 1.16 -11.67 18.05
C HIS A 115 1.28 -12.94 17.19
N TYR A 116 0.20 -13.32 16.52
CA TYR A 116 0.16 -14.45 15.60
C TYR A 116 1.14 -14.29 14.43
N THR A 117 1.23 -13.09 13.85
CA THR A 117 2.09 -12.82 12.69
C THR A 117 3.49 -12.31 13.05
N SER A 118 3.78 -12.05 14.32
CA SER A 118 4.98 -11.34 14.81
C SER A 118 6.31 -11.79 14.18
N HIS A 119 6.52 -13.10 14.08
CA HIS A 119 7.74 -13.70 13.52
C HIS A 119 7.96 -13.45 12.02
N ARG A 120 6.92 -13.01 11.30
CA ARG A 120 6.93 -12.75 9.85
C ARG A 120 6.79 -11.27 9.50
N ILE A 121 6.59 -10.38 10.47
CA ILE A 121 6.39 -8.96 10.18
C ILE A 121 7.73 -8.33 9.78
N ALA A 122 7.85 -7.88 8.53
CA ALA A 122 8.97 -7.07 8.06
C ALA A 122 8.70 -5.57 8.17
N SER A 123 7.46 -5.15 7.90
CA SER A 123 7.06 -3.75 7.99
C SER A 123 5.76 -3.62 8.77
N LEU A 124 5.73 -2.66 9.70
CA LEU A 124 4.56 -2.36 10.51
C LEU A 124 4.29 -0.86 10.51
N ALA A 125 3.22 -0.43 9.87
CA ALA A 125 2.73 0.94 9.89
C ALA A 125 1.38 0.99 10.61
N MET A 126 1.27 1.78 11.67
CA MET A 126 0.06 1.84 12.49
C MET A 126 -0.44 3.26 12.67
N SER A 127 -1.73 3.46 12.43
CA SER A 127 -2.47 4.69 12.67
C SER A 127 -3.66 4.31 13.57
N LEU A 128 -3.56 4.57 14.88
CA LEU A 128 -4.59 4.17 15.86
C LEU A 128 -5.14 5.34 16.68
N ALA A 129 -6.47 5.51 16.73
CA ALA A 129 -7.13 6.46 17.63
C ALA A 129 -7.60 5.78 18.92
N VAL A 130 -6.78 5.84 19.96
CA VAL A 130 -6.98 5.14 21.21
C VAL A 130 -7.98 5.91 22.10
N PRO A 131 -8.91 5.22 22.80
CA PRO A 131 -9.95 5.89 23.58
C PRO A 131 -9.45 6.62 24.83
N ASN A 132 -8.37 6.16 25.46
CA ASN A 132 -7.81 6.69 26.71
C ASN A 132 -6.35 6.23 26.91
N ASP A 133 -5.66 6.86 27.87
CA ASP A 133 -4.24 6.58 28.19
C ASP A 133 -4.00 5.12 28.65
N ALA A 134 -4.99 4.50 29.30
CA ALA A 134 -4.89 3.11 29.77
C ALA A 134 -4.81 2.13 28.59
N SER A 135 -5.69 2.26 27.59
CA SER A 135 -5.63 1.46 26.36
C SER A 135 -4.35 1.69 25.58
N TRP A 136 -3.80 2.92 25.62
CA TRP A 136 -2.52 3.23 24.99
C TRP A 136 -1.38 2.48 25.69
N THR A 137 -1.33 2.59 27.01
CA THR A 137 -0.32 1.89 27.82
C THR A 137 -0.37 0.39 27.61
N GLN A 138 -1.57 -0.19 27.55
CA GLN A 138 -1.77 -1.60 27.23
C GLN A 138 -1.22 -1.96 25.84
N LEU A 139 -1.56 -1.18 24.81
CA LEU A 139 -1.07 -1.41 23.45
C LEU A 139 0.46 -1.36 23.38
N VAL A 140 1.07 -0.32 23.95
CA VAL A 140 2.54 -0.16 23.98
C VAL A 140 3.19 -1.32 24.73
N THR A 141 2.63 -1.73 25.86
CA THR A 141 3.17 -2.85 26.64
C THR A 141 3.15 -4.15 25.83
N ASN A 142 2.04 -4.43 25.14
CA ASN A 142 1.92 -5.61 24.27
C ASN A 142 2.89 -5.54 23.07
N LEU A 143 3.01 -4.38 22.42
CA LEU A 143 3.94 -4.20 21.30
C LEU A 143 5.40 -4.40 21.73
N ARG A 144 5.77 -3.90 22.92
CA ARG A 144 7.12 -4.08 23.49
C ARG A 144 7.43 -5.52 23.86
N SER A 145 6.41 -6.31 24.22
CA SER A 145 6.60 -7.72 24.56
C SER A 145 6.62 -8.63 23.33
N MET A 146 6.23 -8.14 22.15
CA MET A 146 6.24 -8.94 20.92
C MET A 146 7.66 -9.11 20.38
N ASN A 147 8.02 -10.36 20.08
CA ASN A 147 9.26 -10.68 19.39
C ASN A 147 9.04 -10.61 17.86
N MET A 148 9.54 -9.56 17.21
CA MET A 148 9.45 -9.36 15.76
C MET A 148 10.85 -9.41 15.11
N PRO A 149 11.45 -10.60 14.97
CA PRO A 149 12.84 -10.75 14.54
C PRO A 149 13.11 -10.26 13.11
N GLN A 150 12.07 -10.18 12.27
CA GLN A 150 12.17 -9.76 10.87
C GLN A 150 11.85 -8.27 10.67
N LEU A 151 11.50 -7.53 11.72
CA LEU A 151 11.01 -6.16 11.61
C LEU A 151 12.13 -5.21 11.16
N HIS A 152 11.98 -4.65 9.97
CA HIS A 152 12.90 -3.68 9.39
C HIS A 152 12.40 -2.25 9.57
N THR A 153 11.10 -2.04 9.42
CA THR A 153 10.49 -0.70 9.48
C THR A 153 9.27 -0.71 10.37
N MET A 154 9.22 0.23 11.31
CA MET A 154 8.07 0.45 12.17
C MET A 154 7.71 1.94 12.19
N SER A 155 6.45 2.26 11.90
CA SER A 155 5.89 3.58 12.11
C SER A 155 4.58 3.46 12.90
N ALA A 156 4.38 4.36 13.86
CA ALA A 156 3.19 4.36 14.70
C ALA A 156 2.77 5.81 14.97
N ASP A 157 1.65 6.18 14.37
CA ASP A 157 0.95 7.42 14.65
C ASP A 157 -0.25 7.11 15.52
N VAL A 158 -0.30 7.70 16.71
CA VAL A 158 -1.32 7.36 17.70
C VAL A 158 -1.92 8.63 18.27
N TRP A 159 -3.25 8.68 18.28
CA TRP A 159 -4.02 9.81 18.79
C TRP A 159 -4.88 9.35 19.95
N ILE A 160 -4.93 10.13 21.01
CA ILE A 160 -5.83 9.87 22.13
C ILE A 160 -7.10 10.68 21.88
N ARG A 161 -8.25 10.00 21.81
CA ARG A 161 -9.51 10.67 21.47
C ARG A 161 -9.82 11.74 22.53
N GLY A 162 -9.81 13.00 22.14
CA GLY A 162 -9.99 14.16 23.04
C GLY A 162 -8.71 14.90 23.43
N ARG A 163 -7.52 14.39 23.06
CA ARG A 163 -6.22 15.08 23.14
C ARG A 163 -5.50 14.91 21.80
N SER A 164 -5.62 15.90 20.93
CA SER A 164 -4.83 15.94 19.69
C SER A 164 -3.45 16.53 19.98
N GLU A 165 -2.56 15.73 20.58
CA GLU A 165 -1.14 16.09 20.66
C GLU A 165 -0.41 15.45 19.47
N LEU A 166 -0.06 16.28 18.48
CA LEU A 166 0.86 15.92 17.41
C LEU A 166 2.25 15.73 18.02
N ILE A 167 2.64 14.49 18.31
CA ILE A 167 4.03 14.15 18.61
C ILE A 167 4.75 14.00 17.27
N GLY A 168 5.00 15.14 16.62
CA GLY A 168 5.94 15.26 15.52
C GLY A 168 7.19 15.95 16.02
N HIS A 169 8.30 15.22 16.11
CA HIS A 169 9.60 15.84 16.33
C HIS A 169 9.98 16.68 15.10
N SER A 170 9.92 18.01 15.24
CA SER A 170 10.84 18.96 14.61
C SER A 170 10.68 20.36 15.23
N PRO A 171 11.75 20.98 15.77
CA PRO A 171 11.73 22.36 16.21
C PRO A 171 12.09 23.25 15.01
N SER A 172 11.15 24.05 14.50
CA SER A 172 11.55 25.22 13.71
C SER A 172 10.46 26.27 13.63
N SER A 173 10.72 27.36 14.35
CA SER A 173 10.53 28.75 13.95
C SER A 173 9.13 29.25 13.57
N ALA A 174 8.66 30.16 14.41
CA ALA A 174 7.51 31.03 14.19
C ALA A 174 7.59 31.83 12.87
N LEU A 175 6.44 32.01 12.22
CA LEU A 175 6.14 33.19 11.40
C LEU A 175 4.65 33.57 11.56
N PRO A 176 4.32 34.88 11.60
CA PRO A 176 2.99 35.41 11.93
C PRO A 176 2.01 35.39 10.72
N PRO A 177 0.70 35.58 10.95
CA PRO A 177 -0.34 35.42 9.93
C PRO A 177 -0.32 36.58 8.92
N ARG A 178 -0.30 36.24 7.63
CA ARG A 178 -0.41 37.21 6.52
C ARG A 178 -1.87 37.28 6.05
N ARG A 179 -2.35 38.53 5.91
CA ARG A 179 -3.72 38.94 5.55
C ARG A 179 -4.22 38.39 4.21
N ALA A 180 -5.56 38.40 4.11
CA ALA A 180 -6.45 38.04 3.00
C ALA A 180 -6.10 38.65 1.62
N PRO A 181 -6.63 38.07 0.52
CA PRO A 181 -6.22 38.40 -0.84
C PRO A 181 -6.92 39.65 -1.38
N VAL A 182 -6.16 40.47 -2.11
CA VAL A 182 -6.64 41.58 -2.94
C VAL A 182 -6.28 41.28 -4.39
N ASP A 183 -7.32 41.26 -5.22
CA ASP A 183 -7.43 41.55 -6.65
C ASP A 183 -6.25 41.30 -7.61
N SER A 184 -6.54 40.45 -8.61
CA SER A 184 -5.88 40.30 -9.92
C SER A 184 -6.04 41.57 -10.82
N PRO A 185 -5.57 41.59 -12.09
CA PRO A 185 -4.25 41.34 -12.72
C PRO A 185 -3.81 42.60 -13.55
N PRO A 186 -2.77 42.62 -14.44
CA PRO A 186 -2.85 42.02 -15.78
C PRO A 186 -1.54 41.47 -16.41
N SER A 187 -1.73 40.56 -17.38
CA SER A 187 -1.09 40.41 -18.71
C SER A 187 0.40 40.72 -18.97
N GLY A 188 1.11 39.74 -19.57
CA GLY A 188 2.06 40.01 -20.67
C GLY A 188 3.45 39.33 -20.62
N GLY A 189 3.85 38.70 -21.73
CA GLY A 189 5.24 38.31 -22.08
C GLY A 189 5.56 36.83 -21.82
N CYS A 190 5.60 35.92 -22.80
CA CYS A 190 6.50 35.81 -23.97
C CYS A 190 7.98 35.64 -23.59
N ALA A 191 8.47 34.38 -23.49
CA ALA A 191 9.85 33.98 -23.80
C ALA A 191 10.03 32.44 -23.71
N SER A 192 10.18 31.83 -24.89
CA SER A 192 11.24 30.90 -25.31
C SER A 192 11.78 29.79 -24.40
N GLN A 193 11.76 28.58 -24.97
CA GLN A 193 12.48 27.35 -24.58
C GLN A 193 14.00 27.56 -24.38
N PRO A 194 14.66 26.60 -23.71
CA PRO A 194 15.65 25.85 -24.48
C PRO A 194 15.58 24.33 -24.29
N SER A 195 15.95 23.67 -25.40
CA SER A 195 16.17 22.25 -25.59
C SER A 195 17.28 21.70 -24.68
N LEU A 196 17.09 20.49 -24.15
CA LEU A 196 18.14 19.66 -23.57
C LEU A 196 18.32 18.41 -24.43
N SER A 197 19.36 18.47 -25.26
CA SER A 197 19.90 17.34 -26.01
C SER A 197 20.99 16.65 -25.19
N GLY A 198 20.98 15.33 -25.18
CA GLY A 198 22.21 14.53 -25.15
C GLY A 198 22.63 13.97 -23.80
N LEU A 199 22.34 12.68 -23.58
CA LEU A 199 23.28 11.75 -22.96
C LEU A 199 23.14 10.39 -23.67
N GLY A 200 24.21 10.03 -24.39
CA GLY A 200 24.39 8.72 -25.01
C GLY A 200 24.87 7.66 -24.00
N PRO A 201 25.08 6.41 -24.46
CA PRO A 201 25.21 5.24 -23.62
C PRO A 201 26.63 5.07 -23.06
N ILE A 202 26.73 4.46 -21.88
CA ILE A 202 27.98 3.92 -21.32
C ILE A 202 27.84 2.39 -21.34
N GLN A 203 28.68 1.73 -22.13
CA GLN A 203 29.05 0.32 -22.00
C GLN A 203 30.58 0.25 -21.91
N PRO A 204 31.09 -0.70 -21.12
CA PRO A 204 31.69 -1.89 -21.74
C PRO A 204 30.88 -3.17 -21.51
#